data_AF-A0A8C1IC44-F1
#
_entry.id   AF-A0A8C1IC44-F1
#
_cell.length_a   1.000
_cell.length_b   1.000
_cell.length_c   1.000
_cell.angle_alpha   90.00
_cell.angle_beta   90.00
_cell.angle_gamma   90.00
#
_symmetry.space_group_name_H-M   'P 1'
#
loop_
_entity.id
_entity.type
_entity.pdbx_description
1 polymer ?
#
loop_
_entity_poly.entity_id
_entity_poly.type
_entity_poly.pdbx_seq_one_letter_code
_entity_poly.pdbx_strand_id
1 'polypeptide(L)'
;MADCGAEEEKGGSRQGGERRMMIQPTSLEDPKLNKLKEVLVEWINRTLKVEHIVVRTLEEDIYDGLVIHHLLRKNHVKATQLLTCTLLVIHSRDLLATLHLLVAMARRFQPDLVLPANVSVEVIQCEVTKSGVKADKQTEFITFQRSECPIDELFKLEAHKIETVKKAILHFVNKNMSSLGLGVTDLDKQFADGVILLLLIGQLEGFFIPLCEFFLCPVGSSEMLHNVTLALDLLIDRGLPVQSVDPQDIVSQDVPATVKVLYYLFSRHKNK
;
A
#
# COMPACT_ATOMS: atom_id res chain seq x y z
N MET A 1 -16.83 47.03 -36.02
CA MET A 1 -15.70 46.28 -35.42
C MET A 1 -16.17 45.87 -34.03
N ALA A 2 -15.98 44.59 -33.70
CA ALA A 2 -16.48 43.87 -32.52
C ALA A 2 -17.87 43.24 -32.67
N ASP A 3 -17.85 42.07 -33.31
CA ASP A 3 -18.82 40.98 -33.25
C ASP A 3 -18.66 40.27 -31.89
N CYS A 4 -19.77 40.06 -31.18
CA CYS A 4 -19.79 39.50 -29.83
C CYS A 4 -20.10 38.00 -29.95
N GLY A 5 -19.07 37.20 -30.21
CA GLY A 5 -19.16 35.74 -30.21
C GLY A 5 -19.44 35.22 -28.80
N ALA A 6 -20.63 34.65 -28.61
CA ALA A 6 -20.93 33.81 -27.47
C ALA A 6 -20.23 32.46 -27.66
N GLU A 7 -19.13 32.23 -26.95
CA GLU A 7 -18.53 30.91 -26.83
C GLU A 7 -19.35 30.09 -25.83
N GLU A 8 -20.12 29.13 -26.35
CA GLU A 8 -20.72 28.06 -25.56
C GLU A 8 -19.61 27.22 -24.91
N GLU A 9 -19.37 27.45 -23.61
CA GLU A 9 -18.63 26.50 -22.78
C GLU A 9 -19.41 25.18 -22.72
N LYS A 10 -19.03 24.22 -23.57
CA LYS A 10 -19.39 22.82 -23.38
C LYS A 10 -18.71 22.30 -22.12
N GLY A 11 -19.43 22.43 -21.00
CA GLY A 11 -19.18 21.71 -19.76
C GLY A 11 -19.20 20.20 -20.03
N GLY A 12 -18.03 19.65 -20.36
CA GLY A 12 -17.80 18.22 -20.46
C GLY A 12 -17.88 17.61 -19.06
N SER A 13 -19.09 17.21 -18.66
CA SER A 13 -19.29 16.35 -17.51
C SER A 13 -18.47 15.08 -17.70
N ARG A 14 -17.33 14.98 -17.00
CA ARG A 14 -16.62 13.72 -16.77
C ARG A 14 -17.51 12.86 -15.87
N GLN A 15 -18.53 12.23 -16.45
CA GLN A 15 -19.11 11.03 -15.86
C GLN A 15 -18.05 9.94 -16.04
N GLY A 16 -17.20 9.79 -15.03
CA GLY A 16 -16.34 8.62 -14.91
C GLY A 16 -17.24 7.40 -14.88
N GLY A 17 -17.08 6.50 -15.85
CA GLY A 17 -17.81 5.24 -15.89
C GLY A 17 -17.62 4.52 -14.56
N GLU A 18 -18.73 4.06 -13.98
CA GLU A 18 -18.71 3.33 -12.72
C GLU A 18 -17.94 2.02 -12.93
N ARG A 19 -16.76 1.91 -12.31
CA ARG A 19 -15.92 0.71 -12.34
C ARG A 19 -16.32 -0.16 -11.16
N ARG A 20 -16.74 -1.40 -11.43
CA ARG A 20 -17.08 -2.39 -10.41
C ARG A 20 -16.27 -3.66 -10.61
N MET A 21 -15.75 -4.20 -9.52
CA MET A 21 -15.06 -5.49 -9.50
C MET A 21 -15.96 -6.51 -8.81
N MET A 22 -16.13 -7.68 -9.42
CA MET A 22 -16.96 -8.76 -8.87
C MET A 22 -16.16 -10.05 -8.82
N ILE A 23 -16.13 -10.72 -7.66
CA ILE A 23 -15.46 -12.02 -7.53
C ILE A 23 -16.14 -13.04 -8.45
N GLN A 24 -15.36 -13.79 -9.23
CA GLN A 24 -15.89 -14.91 -10.01
C GLN A 24 -16.40 -16.02 -9.07
N PRO A 25 -17.58 -16.62 -9.34
CA PRO A 25 -18.14 -17.67 -8.49
C PRO A 25 -17.19 -18.84 -8.23
N THR A 26 -16.38 -19.23 -9.21
CA THR A 26 -15.38 -20.30 -9.07
C THR A 26 -14.32 -20.01 -8.01
N SER A 27 -13.97 -18.73 -7.80
CA SER A 27 -13.02 -18.33 -6.76
C SER A 27 -13.62 -18.38 -5.36
N LEU A 28 -14.95 -18.37 -5.21
CA LEU A 28 -15.61 -18.49 -3.90
C LEU A 28 -15.44 -19.90 -3.29
N GLU A 29 -15.21 -20.89 -4.14
CA GLU A 29 -14.97 -22.29 -3.74
C GLU A 29 -13.50 -22.57 -3.41
N ASP A 30 -12.59 -21.60 -3.60
CA ASP A 30 -11.16 -21.77 -3.34
C ASP A 30 -10.91 -22.12 -1.85
N PRO A 31 -10.25 -23.26 -1.54
CA PRO A 31 -9.96 -23.68 -0.17
C PRO A 31 -9.15 -22.66 0.64
N LYS A 32 -8.24 -21.91 0.01
CA LYS A 32 -7.44 -20.87 0.66
C LYS A 32 -8.29 -19.65 1.01
N LEU A 33 -9.20 -19.27 0.12
CA LEU A 33 -10.15 -18.19 0.40
C LEU A 33 -11.06 -18.57 1.57
N ASN A 34 -11.59 -19.78 1.56
CA ASN A 34 -12.43 -20.28 2.65
C ASN A 34 -11.65 -20.34 3.96
N LYS A 35 -10.38 -20.77 3.93
CA LYS A 35 -9.54 -20.74 5.12
C LYS A 35 -9.30 -19.33 5.65
N LEU A 36 -9.12 -18.35 4.76
CA LEU A 36 -8.98 -16.96 5.17
C LEU A 36 -10.24 -16.45 5.87
N LYS A 37 -11.43 -16.73 5.31
CA LYS A 37 -12.71 -16.36 5.91
C LYS A 37 -12.85 -16.94 7.32
N GLU A 38 -12.54 -18.22 7.51
CA GLU A 38 -12.54 -18.87 8.82
C GLU A 38 -11.65 -18.14 9.84
N VAL A 39 -10.40 -17.85 9.47
CA VAL A 39 -9.44 -17.17 10.35
C VAL A 39 -9.93 -15.77 10.75
N LEU A 40 -10.50 -15.03 9.79
CA LEU A 40 -11.07 -13.71 10.05
C LEU A 40 -12.29 -13.79 10.97
N VAL A 41 -13.20 -14.73 10.74
CA VAL A 41 -14.37 -14.96 11.61
C VAL A 41 -13.93 -15.31 13.03
N GLU A 42 -12.98 -16.22 13.19
CA GLU A 42 -12.45 -16.61 14.49
C GLU A 42 -11.82 -15.42 15.22
N TRP A 43 -11.03 -14.62 14.50
CA TRP A 43 -10.42 -13.41 15.03
C TRP A 43 -11.47 -12.39 15.50
N ILE A 44 -12.47 -12.09 14.67
CA ILE A 44 -13.53 -11.14 15.01
C ILE A 44 -14.28 -11.63 16.24
N ASN A 45 -14.69 -12.90 16.27
CA ASN A 45 -15.43 -13.49 17.39
C ASN A 45 -14.62 -13.48 18.68
N ARG A 46 -13.32 -13.79 18.63
CA ARG A 46 -12.42 -13.69 19.78
C ARG A 46 -12.31 -12.25 20.26
N THR A 47 -12.20 -11.30 19.32
CA THR A 47 -12.06 -9.87 19.61
C THR A 47 -13.33 -9.29 20.21
N LEU A 48 -14.51 -9.61 19.69
CA LEU A 48 -15.77 -9.01 20.13
C LEU A 48 -16.58 -9.86 21.12
N LYS A 49 -15.99 -10.95 21.64
CA LYS A 49 -16.63 -11.86 22.60
C LYS A 49 -17.25 -11.15 23.81
N VAL A 50 -16.57 -10.14 24.35
CA VAL A 50 -17.02 -9.36 25.53
C VAL A 50 -18.26 -8.51 25.23
N GLU A 51 -18.45 -8.14 23.97
CA GLU A 51 -19.57 -7.33 23.50
C GLU A 51 -20.74 -8.21 23.02
N HIS A 52 -20.64 -9.54 23.20
CA HIS A 52 -21.64 -10.53 22.79
C HIS A 52 -21.98 -10.50 21.29
N ILE A 53 -21.06 -10.02 20.45
CA ILE A 53 -21.18 -10.04 19.00
C ILE A 53 -20.63 -11.37 18.49
N VAL A 54 -21.40 -12.06 17.64
CA VAL A 54 -21.02 -13.32 17.02
C VAL A 54 -21.25 -13.23 15.52
N VAL A 55 -20.16 -13.36 14.76
CA VAL A 55 -20.13 -13.47 13.31
C VAL A 55 -20.11 -14.95 12.94
N ARG A 56 -20.99 -15.35 12.03
CA ARG A 56 -21.08 -16.67 11.41
C ARG A 56 -20.50 -16.64 10.00
N THR A 57 -20.86 -15.62 9.22
CA THR A 57 -20.41 -15.47 7.83
C THR A 57 -20.02 -14.02 7.56
N LEU A 58 -18.96 -13.81 6.77
CA LEU A 58 -18.54 -12.45 6.43
C LEU A 58 -19.49 -11.81 5.42
N GLU A 59 -20.16 -12.64 4.63
CA GLU A 59 -21.14 -12.30 3.60
C GLU A 59 -22.48 -11.84 4.14
N GLU A 60 -22.76 -11.97 5.43
CA GLU A 60 -24.06 -11.56 5.98
C GLU A 60 -23.87 -10.60 7.16
N ASP A 61 -22.94 -10.92 8.06
CA ASP A 61 -22.86 -10.27 9.37
C ASP A 61 -22.01 -9.00 9.39
N ILE A 62 -21.34 -8.63 8.29
CA ILE A 62 -20.44 -7.47 8.24
C ILE A 62 -21.11 -6.21 7.64
N TYR A 63 -22.12 -6.39 6.79
CA TYR A 63 -22.63 -5.33 5.92
C TYR A 63 -23.48 -4.25 6.61
N ASP A 64 -23.92 -4.48 7.84
CA ASP A 64 -24.60 -3.44 8.62
C ASP A 64 -23.60 -2.45 9.25
N GLY A 65 -22.29 -2.70 9.11
CA GLY A 65 -21.21 -1.89 9.65
C GLY A 65 -21.02 -2.00 11.16
N LEU A 66 -21.87 -2.76 11.86
CA LEU A 66 -21.85 -2.87 13.31
C LEU A 66 -20.57 -3.56 13.80
N VAL A 67 -20.18 -4.65 13.14
CA VAL A 67 -18.94 -5.38 13.46
C VAL A 67 -17.71 -4.49 13.27
N ILE A 68 -17.62 -3.79 12.14
CA ILE A 68 -16.50 -2.90 11.84
C ILE A 68 -16.43 -1.75 12.85
N HIS A 69 -17.56 -1.13 13.20
CA HIS A 69 -17.63 -0.08 14.20
C HIS A 69 -17.05 -0.54 15.55
N HIS A 70 -17.44 -1.72 16.02
CA HIS A 70 -16.96 -2.27 17.29
C HIS A 70 -15.48 -2.65 17.25
N LEU A 71 -14.99 -3.22 16.15
CA LEU A 71 -13.56 -3.48 15.96
C LEU A 71 -12.74 -2.18 16.03
N LEU A 72 -13.19 -1.09 15.41
CA LEU A 72 -12.51 0.20 15.45
C LEU A 72 -12.52 0.81 16.86
N ARG A 73 -13.67 0.75 17.54
CA ARG A 73 -13.82 1.26 18.91
C ARG A 73 -12.91 0.51 19.89
N LYS A 74 -12.83 -0.82 19.78
CA LYS A 74 -12.00 -1.65 20.65
C LYS A 74 -10.51 -1.39 20.47
N ASN A 75 -10.09 -1.00 19.28
CA ASN A 75 -8.69 -0.69 18.97
C ASN A 75 -8.35 0.81 19.13
N HIS A 76 -9.19 1.57 19.85
CA HIS A 76 -8.98 2.99 20.19
C HIS A 76 -8.71 3.91 18.99
N VAL A 77 -9.20 3.56 17.80
CA VAL A 77 -9.01 4.40 16.62
C VAL A 77 -10.06 5.51 16.62
N LYS A 78 -9.59 6.77 16.62
CA LYS A 78 -10.47 7.92 16.43
C LYS A 78 -11.08 7.83 15.03
N ALA A 79 -12.42 7.85 14.94
CA ALA A 79 -13.18 7.68 13.70
C ALA A 79 -12.66 8.56 12.55
N THR A 80 -12.11 9.74 12.83
CA THR A 80 -11.57 10.70 11.85
C THR A 80 -10.38 10.22 11.02
N GLN A 81 -9.68 9.14 11.36
CA GLN A 81 -8.53 8.63 10.58
C GLN A 81 -8.85 7.48 9.60
N LEU A 82 -10.09 6.98 9.53
CA LEU A 82 -10.47 5.85 8.66
C LEU A 82 -11.74 6.08 7.82
N LEU A 83 -12.30 7.29 7.85
CA LEU A 83 -13.69 7.55 7.43
C LEU A 83 -13.96 7.59 5.92
N THR A 84 -12.98 7.67 5.03
CA THR A 84 -13.26 7.74 3.58
C THR A 84 -13.39 6.38 2.91
N CYS A 85 -12.62 5.36 3.34
CA CYS A 85 -12.69 4.01 2.75
C CYS A 85 -13.75 3.11 3.40
N THR A 86 -14.02 3.24 4.71
CA THR A 86 -14.98 2.36 5.39
C THR A 86 -16.43 2.60 4.97
N LEU A 87 -16.84 3.85 4.76
CA LEU A 87 -18.23 4.18 4.41
C LEU A 87 -18.64 3.77 2.98
N LEU A 88 -17.70 3.78 2.02
CA LEU A 88 -17.97 3.36 0.64
C LEU A 88 -18.04 1.83 0.48
N VAL A 89 -17.35 1.07 1.34
CA VAL A 89 -17.21 -0.40 1.24
C VAL A 89 -18.37 -1.15 1.89
N ILE A 90 -18.96 -0.61 2.96
CA ILE A 90 -19.94 -1.36 3.77
C ILE A 90 -21.32 -1.42 3.08
N HIS A 91 -21.70 -0.38 2.32
CA HIS A 91 -23.04 -0.28 1.75
C HIS A 91 -23.27 -1.06 0.45
N SER A 92 -22.23 -1.60 -0.18
CA SER A 92 -22.33 -2.26 -1.49
C SER A 92 -22.48 -3.78 -1.44
N ARG A 93 -22.48 -4.40 -0.25
CA ARG A 93 -22.36 -5.86 -0.07
C ARG A 93 -21.19 -6.47 -0.85
N ASP A 94 -20.10 -5.71 -0.98
CA ASP A 94 -18.92 -6.12 -1.72
C ASP A 94 -18.02 -6.97 -0.82
N LEU A 95 -18.07 -8.27 -1.02
CA LEU A 95 -17.26 -9.23 -0.29
C LEU A 95 -15.76 -9.00 -0.52
N LEU A 96 -15.35 -8.61 -1.74
CA LEU A 96 -13.94 -8.38 -2.06
C LEU A 96 -13.39 -7.22 -1.21
N ALA A 97 -14.09 -6.09 -1.25
CA ALA A 97 -13.72 -4.92 -0.47
C ALA A 97 -13.78 -5.19 1.04
N THR A 98 -14.78 -5.97 1.49
CA THR A 98 -14.89 -6.43 2.89
C THR A 98 -13.68 -7.26 3.32
N LEU A 99 -13.25 -8.20 2.49
CA LEU A 99 -12.09 -9.04 2.78
C LEU A 99 -10.79 -8.22 2.84
N HIS A 100 -10.56 -7.30 1.90
CA HIS A 100 -9.41 -6.40 1.94
C HIS A 100 -9.38 -5.55 3.22
N LEU A 101 -10.53 -4.98 3.59
CA LEU A 101 -10.66 -4.18 4.81
C LEU A 101 -10.36 -5.02 6.06
N LEU A 102 -10.97 -6.19 6.20
CA LEU A 102 -10.75 -7.06 7.36
C LEU A 102 -9.31 -7.57 7.45
N VAL A 103 -8.68 -7.91 6.32
CA VAL A 103 -7.25 -8.26 6.29
C VAL A 103 -6.37 -7.09 6.74
N ALA A 104 -6.64 -5.88 6.26
CA ALA A 104 -5.91 -4.68 6.68
C ALA A 104 -6.08 -4.40 8.19
N MET A 105 -7.32 -4.51 8.70
CA MET A 105 -7.61 -4.34 10.13
C MET A 105 -6.94 -5.42 10.99
N ALA A 106 -7.01 -6.69 10.58
CA ALA A 106 -6.37 -7.79 11.29
C ALA A 106 -4.86 -7.58 11.41
N ARG A 107 -4.18 -7.19 10.33
CA ARG A 107 -2.75 -6.90 10.34
C ARG A 107 -2.39 -5.73 11.26
N ARG A 108 -3.21 -4.70 11.27
CA ARG A 108 -2.98 -3.49 12.08
C ARG A 108 -3.24 -3.72 13.56
N PHE A 109 -4.27 -4.48 13.91
CA PHE A 109 -4.78 -4.60 15.28
C PHE A 109 -4.44 -5.92 15.96
N GLN A 110 -4.08 -6.95 15.20
CA GLN A 110 -3.59 -8.22 15.72
C GLN A 110 -2.42 -8.75 14.86
N PRO A 111 -1.23 -8.13 14.94
CA PRO A 111 -0.08 -8.49 14.10
C PRO A 111 0.38 -9.95 14.26
N ASP A 112 0.12 -10.56 15.43
CA ASP A 112 0.41 -11.98 15.69
C ASP A 112 -0.58 -12.96 15.03
N LEU A 113 -1.66 -12.46 14.41
CA LEU A 113 -2.61 -13.30 13.68
C LEU A 113 -1.98 -13.84 12.40
N VAL A 114 -1.83 -15.16 12.32
CA VAL A 114 -1.34 -15.84 11.11
C VAL A 114 -2.47 -15.91 10.08
N LEU A 115 -2.41 -15.02 9.08
CA LEU A 115 -3.30 -15.05 7.92
C LEU A 115 -2.76 -16.02 6.86
N PRO A 116 -3.62 -16.80 6.16
CA PRO A 116 -3.19 -17.61 5.03
C PRO A 116 -2.49 -16.78 3.95
N ALA A 117 -1.33 -17.24 3.50
CA ALA A 117 -0.55 -16.55 2.47
C ALA A 117 -1.10 -16.83 1.06
N ASN A 118 -0.89 -15.87 0.16
CA ASN A 118 -1.19 -16.01 -1.28
C ASN A 118 -2.65 -16.38 -1.56
N VAL A 119 -3.58 -15.73 -0.85
CA VAL A 119 -5.01 -15.84 -1.14
C VAL A 119 -5.33 -14.82 -2.22
N SER A 120 -5.70 -15.32 -3.39
CA SER A 120 -6.16 -14.51 -4.52
C SER A 120 -7.49 -15.03 -5.03
N VAL A 121 -8.21 -14.17 -5.75
CA VAL A 121 -9.46 -14.49 -6.40
C VAL A 121 -9.45 -13.94 -7.80
N GLU A 122 -10.13 -14.62 -8.73
CA GLU A 122 -10.44 -14.01 -10.01
C GLU A 122 -11.59 -13.03 -9.85
N VAL A 123 -11.45 -11.86 -10.44
CA VAL A 123 -12.46 -10.81 -10.46
C VAL A 123 -12.80 -10.45 -11.90
N ILE A 124 -14.06 -10.08 -12.12
CA ILE A 124 -14.52 -9.47 -13.37
C ILE A 124 -14.62 -7.97 -13.11
N GLN A 125 -13.79 -7.20 -13.79
CA GLN A 125 -13.88 -5.75 -13.79
C GLN A 125 -14.82 -5.32 -14.91
N CYS A 126 -15.92 -4.68 -14.52
CA CYS A 126 -16.89 -4.10 -15.45
C CYS A 126 -16.67 -2.59 -15.52
N GLU A 127 -16.47 -2.06 -16.73
CA GLU A 127 -16.42 -0.63 -17.02
C GLU A 127 -17.51 -0.28 -18.04
N VAL A 128 -18.40 0.64 -17.65
CA VAL A 128 -19.40 1.18 -18.56
C VAL A 128 -18.73 2.22 -19.45
N THR A 129 -18.64 1.93 -20.75
CA THR A 129 -18.12 2.84 -21.77
C THR A 129 -19.26 3.39 -22.62
N LYS A 130 -19.01 4.47 -23.37
CA LYS A 130 -19.98 5.03 -24.32
C LYS A 130 -20.43 4.03 -25.40
N SER A 131 -19.66 2.95 -25.62
CA SER A 131 -19.91 1.89 -26.60
C SER A 131 -20.46 0.59 -26.01
N GLY A 132 -20.73 0.53 -24.70
CA GLY A 132 -21.24 -0.66 -24.01
C GLY A 132 -20.45 -1.02 -22.75
N VAL A 133 -20.73 -2.19 -22.19
CA VAL A 133 -20.04 -2.71 -21.00
C VAL A 133 -18.79 -3.46 -21.44
N LYS A 134 -17.62 -3.01 -21.00
CA LYS A 134 -16.37 -3.75 -21.13
C LYS A 134 -16.18 -4.57 -19.86
N ALA A 135 -16.09 -5.90 -19.99
CA ALA A 135 -15.77 -6.79 -18.89
C ALA A 135 -14.39 -7.38 -19.14
N ASP A 136 -13.50 -7.30 -18.14
CA ASP A 136 -12.17 -7.89 -18.19
C ASP A 136 -11.94 -8.81 -16.99
N LYS A 137 -11.18 -9.88 -17.18
CA LYS A 137 -10.83 -10.81 -16.11
C LYS A 137 -9.48 -10.43 -15.53
N GLN A 138 -9.42 -10.29 -14.21
CA GLN A 138 -8.21 -9.98 -13.48
C GLN A 138 -8.08 -10.89 -12.26
N THR A 139 -6.86 -11.11 -11.79
CA THR A 139 -6.61 -11.74 -10.49
C THR A 139 -6.36 -10.66 -9.44
N GLU A 140 -7.10 -10.71 -8.34
CA GLU A 140 -6.96 -9.81 -7.19
C GLU A 140 -6.39 -10.58 -5.98
N PHE A 141 -5.40 -10.01 -5.31
CA PHE A 141 -4.74 -10.64 -4.16
C PHE A 141 -5.29 -10.08 -2.85
N ILE A 142 -6.03 -10.90 -2.11
CA ILE A 142 -6.69 -10.50 -0.86
C ILE A 142 -5.69 -10.47 0.30
N THR A 143 -4.92 -11.55 0.46
CA THR A 143 -3.76 -11.50 1.35
C THR A 143 -2.54 -11.24 0.49
N PHE A 144 -1.83 -10.17 0.84
CA PHE A 144 -0.46 -10.02 0.37
C PHE A 144 0.26 -11.33 0.64
N GLN A 145 0.81 -11.92 -0.43
CA GLN A 145 2.09 -12.60 -0.34
C GLN A 145 2.93 -11.69 0.57
N ARG A 146 3.45 -12.18 1.70
CA ARG A 146 4.73 -11.60 2.16
C ARG A 146 5.52 -11.58 0.88
N SER A 147 5.67 -10.41 0.25
CA SER A 147 6.48 -10.34 -0.93
C SER A 147 7.78 -10.80 -0.36
N GLU A 148 8.17 -12.03 -0.65
CA GLU A 148 9.58 -12.28 -0.77
C GLU A 148 9.91 -11.38 -1.95
N CYS A 149 10.22 -10.13 -1.61
CA CYS A 149 10.90 -9.27 -2.53
C CYS A 149 12.08 -10.13 -2.97
N PRO A 150 12.44 -10.20 -4.26
CA PRO A 150 13.60 -11.00 -4.65
C PRO A 150 14.85 -10.68 -3.82
N ILE A 151 14.88 -9.47 -3.22
CA ILE A 151 15.87 -9.05 -2.23
C ILE A 151 15.80 -9.81 -0.89
N ASP A 152 14.62 -10.22 -0.41
CA ASP A 152 14.45 -11.03 0.81
C ASP A 152 15.03 -12.43 0.65
N GLU A 153 14.88 -13.04 -0.53
CA GLU A 153 15.63 -14.27 -0.86
C GLU A 153 17.12 -13.99 -0.99
N LEU A 154 17.51 -12.84 -1.56
CA LEU A 154 18.91 -12.43 -1.65
C LEU A 154 19.56 -12.24 -0.27
N PHE A 155 18.85 -11.73 0.72
CA PHE A 155 19.37 -11.63 2.09
C PHE A 155 19.60 -13.00 2.74
N LYS A 156 18.97 -14.06 2.23
CA LYS A 156 19.26 -15.45 2.65
C LYS A 156 20.48 -16.04 1.93
N LEU A 157 21.00 -15.37 0.89
CA LEU A 157 22.18 -15.80 0.15
C LEU A 157 23.49 -15.34 0.83
N GLU A 158 24.61 -15.86 0.34
CA GLU A 158 25.96 -15.52 0.85
C GLU A 158 26.26 -14.02 0.77
N ALA A 159 26.98 -13.50 1.77
CA ALA A 159 27.30 -12.08 1.95
C ALA A 159 27.89 -11.40 0.69
N HIS A 160 28.67 -12.12 -0.11
CA HIS A 160 29.27 -11.57 -1.33
C HIS A 160 28.24 -11.16 -2.39
N LYS A 161 27.09 -11.84 -2.45
CA LYS A 161 26.00 -11.53 -3.41
C LYS A 161 25.24 -10.28 -2.98
N ILE A 162 25.02 -10.13 -1.67
CA ILE A 162 24.40 -8.94 -1.07
C ILE A 162 25.26 -7.71 -1.38
N GLU A 163 26.57 -7.80 -1.19
CA GLU A 163 27.50 -6.70 -1.52
C GLU A 163 27.50 -6.33 -3.01
N THR A 164 27.34 -7.30 -3.90
CA THR A 164 27.23 -7.04 -5.34
C THR A 164 25.97 -6.25 -5.66
N VAL A 165 24.84 -6.58 -5.02
CA VAL A 165 23.59 -5.84 -5.21
C VAL A 165 23.62 -4.46 -4.56
N LYS A 166 24.21 -4.33 -3.37
CA LYS A 166 24.45 -3.02 -2.74
C LYS A 166 25.29 -2.11 -3.64
N LYS A 167 26.34 -2.63 -4.28
CA LYS A 167 27.13 -1.86 -5.27
C LYS A 167 26.32 -1.42 -6.48
N ALA A 168 25.47 -2.30 -7.03
CA ALA A 168 24.60 -1.96 -8.15
C ALA A 168 23.58 -0.86 -7.78
N ILE A 169 22.96 -0.98 -6.61
CA ILE A 169 22.04 0.02 -6.06
C ILE A 169 22.77 1.34 -5.81
N LEU A 170 23.95 1.31 -5.21
CA LEU A 170 24.77 2.50 -4.94
C LEU A 170 25.11 3.25 -6.23
N HIS A 171 25.52 2.51 -7.27
CA HIS A 171 25.77 3.10 -8.59
C HIS A 171 24.50 3.71 -9.18
N PHE A 172 23.35 3.03 -9.09
CA PHE A 172 22.06 3.56 -9.53
C PHE A 172 21.68 4.85 -8.79
N VAL A 173 21.80 4.88 -7.47
CA VAL A 173 21.52 6.07 -6.66
C VAL A 173 22.41 7.22 -7.09
N ASN A 174 23.74 7.02 -7.16
CA ASN A 174 24.68 8.06 -7.55
C ASN A 174 24.45 8.59 -8.96
N LYS A 175 24.09 7.71 -9.91
CA LYS A 175 23.71 8.14 -11.27
C LYS A 175 22.56 9.15 -11.23
N ASN A 176 21.50 8.85 -10.47
CA ASN A 176 20.28 9.66 -10.39
C ASN A 176 20.41 10.89 -9.47
N MET A 177 21.36 10.88 -8.54
CA MET A 177 21.62 11.99 -7.61
C MET A 177 22.70 12.97 -8.11
N SER A 178 23.44 12.60 -9.16
CA SER A 178 24.53 13.42 -9.72
C SER A 178 24.08 14.82 -10.16
N SER A 179 22.84 14.97 -10.65
CA SER A 179 22.22 16.25 -11.03
C SER A 179 22.06 17.21 -9.86
N LEU A 180 21.93 16.69 -8.64
CA LEU A 180 21.81 17.46 -7.40
C LEU A 180 23.16 17.75 -6.74
N GLY A 181 24.27 17.27 -7.33
CA GLY A 181 25.60 17.37 -6.71
C GLY A 181 25.74 16.53 -5.44
N LEU A 182 24.85 15.56 -5.23
CA LEU A 182 24.86 14.67 -4.07
C LEU A 182 25.50 13.33 -4.42
N GLY A 183 26.29 12.82 -3.48
CA GLY A 183 26.96 11.53 -3.60
C GLY A 183 26.73 10.69 -2.35
N VAL A 184 26.35 9.44 -2.56
CA VAL A 184 26.24 8.42 -1.52
C VAL A 184 27.47 7.52 -1.60
N THR A 185 28.09 7.28 -0.46
CA THR A 185 29.24 6.37 -0.28
C THR A 185 28.89 5.19 0.61
N ASP A 186 27.95 5.37 1.55
CA ASP A 186 27.53 4.37 2.53
C ASP A 186 26.01 4.26 2.54
N LEU A 187 25.49 3.21 1.88
CA LEU A 187 24.06 2.90 1.84
C LEU A 187 23.48 2.60 3.23
N ASP A 188 24.30 2.12 4.15
CA ASP A 188 23.84 1.59 5.44
C ASP A 188 23.49 2.71 6.42
N LYS A 189 23.99 3.92 6.17
CA LYS A 189 23.87 5.06 7.11
C LYS A 189 23.24 6.29 6.49
N GLN A 190 23.56 6.63 5.24
CA GLN A 190 23.21 7.93 4.67
C GLN A 190 21.72 8.09 4.31
N PHE A 191 20.93 7.02 4.45
CA PHE A 191 19.48 7.06 4.25
C PHE A 191 18.68 7.19 5.55
N ALA A 192 19.33 7.05 6.72
CA ALA A 192 18.64 6.97 8.00
C ALA A 192 17.89 8.27 8.37
N ASP A 193 18.34 9.41 7.85
CA ASP A 193 17.72 10.72 8.10
C ASP A 193 16.56 11.05 7.13
N GLY A 194 16.32 10.19 6.14
CA GLY A 194 15.27 10.31 5.12
C GLY A 194 15.50 11.37 4.04
N VAL A 195 16.50 12.25 4.17
CA VAL A 195 16.69 13.39 3.25
C VAL A 195 17.09 12.90 1.86
N ILE A 196 18.11 12.04 1.79
CA ILE A 196 18.58 11.48 0.51
C ILE A 196 17.47 10.65 -0.15
N LEU A 197 16.67 9.94 0.65
CA LEU A 197 15.56 9.12 0.14
C LEU A 197 14.49 10.00 -0.53
N LEU A 198 14.04 11.07 0.14
CA LEU A 198 13.05 12.01 -0.39
C LEU A 198 13.54 12.65 -1.69
N LEU A 199 14.78 13.15 -1.71
CA LEU A 199 15.37 13.77 -2.89
C LEU A 199 15.50 12.78 -4.06
N LEU A 200 15.90 11.53 -3.78
CA LEU A 200 15.96 10.47 -4.79
C LEU A 200 14.58 10.16 -5.38
N ILE A 201 13.54 10.07 -4.54
CA ILE A 201 12.15 9.85 -4.99
C ILE A 201 11.72 10.99 -5.92
N GLY A 202 11.95 12.24 -5.52
CA GLY A 202 11.63 13.41 -6.34
C GLY A 202 12.34 13.38 -7.70
N GLN A 203 13.63 13.05 -7.74
CA GLN A 203 14.40 12.91 -8.98
C GLN A 203 13.84 11.80 -9.89
N LEU A 204 13.57 10.62 -9.34
CA LEU A 204 13.12 9.46 -10.13
C LEU A 204 11.71 9.60 -10.67
N GLU A 205 10.84 10.28 -9.92
CA GLU A 205 9.43 10.44 -10.26
C GLU A 205 9.13 11.79 -10.93
N GLY A 206 10.14 12.66 -11.09
CA GLY A 206 10.03 13.91 -11.83
C GLY A 206 9.22 15.00 -11.14
N PHE A 207 9.22 15.04 -9.80
CA PHE A 207 8.53 16.06 -9.02
C PHE A 207 9.41 16.64 -7.91
N PHE A 208 9.04 17.83 -7.44
CA PHE A 208 9.70 18.48 -6.32
C PHE A 208 8.89 18.25 -5.05
N ILE A 209 9.57 17.92 -3.96
CA ILE A 209 8.98 17.85 -2.61
C ILE A 209 9.23 19.20 -1.95
N PRO A 210 8.19 19.96 -1.59
CA PRO A 210 8.33 21.24 -0.91
C PRO A 210 9.20 21.13 0.35
N LEU A 211 10.14 22.07 0.54
CA LEU A 211 11.04 22.08 1.70
C LEU A 211 10.30 22.28 3.04
N CYS A 212 9.04 22.71 3.01
CA CYS A 212 8.20 22.79 4.20
C CYS A 212 7.59 21.44 4.62
N GLU A 213 7.67 20.41 3.78
CA GLU A 213 7.10 19.09 4.07
C GLU A 213 8.09 18.17 4.79
N PHE A 214 9.39 18.49 4.76
CA PHE A 214 10.44 17.65 5.37
C PHE A 214 11.59 18.48 5.93
N PHE A 215 12.37 17.87 6.82
CA PHE A 215 13.52 18.49 7.47
C PHE A 215 14.79 18.24 6.65
N LEU A 216 15.37 19.28 6.05
CA LEU A 216 16.64 19.17 5.30
C LEU A 216 17.86 18.87 6.19
N CYS A 217 17.82 19.29 7.44
CA CYS A 217 18.88 19.07 8.42
C CYS A 217 18.26 18.55 9.72
N PRO A 218 17.79 17.29 9.74
CA PRO A 218 17.11 16.75 10.90
C PRO A 218 18.09 16.64 12.08
N VAL A 219 17.69 17.15 13.25
CA VAL A 219 18.52 17.21 14.46
C VAL A 219 18.17 16.12 15.48
N GLY A 220 17.12 15.33 15.24
CA GLY A 220 16.72 14.25 16.13
C GLY A 220 15.88 13.17 15.46
N SER A 221 15.75 12.03 16.16
CA SER A 221 15.08 10.84 15.63
C SER A 221 13.63 11.08 15.21
N SER A 222 12.91 12.01 15.85
CA SER A 222 11.55 12.36 15.45
C SER A 222 11.47 13.01 14.07
N GLU A 223 12.43 13.86 13.72
CA GLU A 223 12.48 14.55 12.41
C GLU A 223 12.94 13.58 11.33
N MET A 224 13.91 12.72 11.65
CA MET A 224 14.33 11.62 10.77
C MET A 224 13.16 10.68 10.48
N LEU A 225 12.42 10.27 11.53
CA LEU A 225 11.26 9.39 11.39
C LEU A 225 10.15 10.05 10.56
N HIS A 226 9.91 11.36 10.74
CA HIS A 226 8.99 12.12 9.90
C HIS A 226 9.40 12.08 8.42
N ASN A 227 10.67 12.37 8.11
CA ASN A 227 11.19 12.34 6.75
C ASN A 227 11.06 10.96 6.10
N VAL A 228 11.42 9.90 6.83
CA VAL A 228 11.32 8.52 6.34
C VAL A 228 9.86 8.11 6.14
N THR A 229 8.97 8.47 7.07
CA THR A 229 7.53 8.18 6.94
C THR A 229 6.95 8.84 5.69
N LEU A 230 7.23 10.12 5.49
CA LEU A 230 6.82 10.84 4.27
C LEU A 230 7.36 10.15 3.00
N ALA A 231 8.61 9.70 3.01
CA ALA A 231 9.19 9.00 1.88
C ALA A 231 8.45 7.69 1.56
N LEU A 232 8.11 6.89 2.59
CA LEU A 232 7.37 5.64 2.39
C LEU A 232 5.94 5.90 1.92
N ASP A 233 5.25 6.91 2.46
CA ASP A 233 3.90 7.31 2.02
C ASP A 233 3.91 7.71 0.54
N LEU A 234 4.87 8.53 0.11
CA LEU A 234 5.04 8.91 -1.29
C LEU A 234 5.25 7.70 -2.20
N LEU A 235 6.01 6.69 -1.75
CA LEU A 235 6.23 5.46 -2.51
C LEU A 235 4.96 4.61 -2.62
N ILE A 236 4.19 4.52 -1.52
CA ILE A 236 2.91 3.81 -1.46
C ILE A 236 1.91 4.45 -2.41
N ASP A 237 1.79 5.78 -2.40
CA ASP A 237 0.91 6.55 -3.30
C ASP A 237 1.27 6.35 -4.77
N ARG A 238 2.54 6.05 -5.06
CA ARG A 238 3.02 5.71 -6.41
C ARG A 238 2.94 4.22 -6.74
N GLY A 239 2.36 3.41 -5.85
CA GLY A 239 2.13 1.98 -6.06
C GLY A 239 3.37 1.11 -5.87
N LEU A 240 4.40 1.57 -5.17
CA LEU A 240 5.52 0.70 -4.77
C LEU A 240 5.11 -0.13 -3.53
N PRO A 241 5.45 -1.43 -3.49
CA PRO A 241 5.02 -2.32 -2.41
C PRO A 241 5.93 -2.23 -1.17
N VAL A 242 5.98 -1.05 -0.54
CA VAL A 242 6.82 -0.80 0.66
C VAL A 242 6.04 -0.80 1.97
N GLN A 243 4.76 -1.21 1.97
CA GLN A 243 3.89 -1.20 3.17
C GLN A 243 4.38 -2.14 4.29
N SER A 244 5.30 -3.05 3.98
CA SER A 244 5.87 -4.00 4.93
C SER A 244 7.11 -3.46 5.67
N VAL A 245 7.62 -2.28 5.28
CA VAL A 245 8.82 -1.69 5.89
C VAL A 245 8.38 -0.71 6.97
N ASP A 246 8.87 -0.90 8.20
CA ASP A 246 8.68 0.06 9.27
C ASP A 246 9.62 1.26 9.06
N PRO A 247 9.13 2.51 9.03
CA PRO A 247 9.99 3.69 8.98
C PRO A 247 11.08 3.69 10.07
N GLN A 248 10.78 3.15 11.24
CA GLN A 248 11.72 3.09 12.36
C GLN A 248 12.93 2.20 12.07
N ASP A 249 12.77 1.16 11.25
CA ASP A 249 13.87 0.28 10.87
C ASP A 249 14.91 1.03 10.04
N ILE A 250 14.49 1.89 9.11
CA ILE A 250 15.39 2.71 8.30
C ILE A 250 16.12 3.75 9.18
N VAL A 251 15.39 4.44 10.08
CA VAL A 251 15.98 5.40 11.03
C VAL A 251 17.00 4.71 11.93
N SER A 252 16.76 3.45 12.29
CA SER A 252 17.62 2.64 13.13
C SER A 252 18.74 1.93 12.35
N GLN A 253 18.94 2.29 11.07
CA GLN A 253 19.97 1.74 10.18
C GLN A 253 19.85 0.23 9.94
N ASP A 254 18.62 -0.29 9.91
CA ASP A 254 18.37 -1.65 9.43
C ASP A 254 18.67 -1.72 7.93
N VAL A 255 19.78 -2.41 7.61
CA VAL A 255 20.27 -2.56 6.24
C VAL A 255 19.24 -3.27 5.35
N PRO A 256 18.60 -4.39 5.78
CA PRO A 256 17.56 -5.03 4.99
C PRO A 256 16.39 -4.11 4.61
N ALA A 257 15.86 -3.33 5.55
CA ALA A 257 14.78 -2.37 5.31
C ALA A 257 15.18 -1.31 4.27
N THR A 258 16.35 -0.70 4.46
CA THR A 258 16.86 0.34 3.56
C THR A 258 17.08 -0.20 2.14
N VAL A 259 17.79 -1.32 2.03
CA VAL A 259 18.11 -1.93 0.74
C VAL A 259 16.84 -2.45 0.04
N LYS A 260 15.83 -2.92 0.77
CA LYS A 260 14.54 -3.32 0.20
C LYS A 260 13.84 -2.16 -0.50
N VAL A 261 13.74 -1.00 0.16
CA VAL A 261 13.15 0.21 -0.42
C VAL A 261 13.91 0.66 -1.67
N LEU A 262 15.24 0.72 -1.58
CA LEU A 262 16.10 1.10 -2.71
C LEU A 262 16.05 0.10 -3.86
N TYR A 263 15.89 -1.19 -3.56
CA TYR A 263 15.73 -2.23 -4.58
C TYR A 263 14.42 -2.08 -5.36
N TYR A 264 13.32 -1.69 -4.70
CA TYR A 264 12.07 -1.42 -5.42
C TYR A 264 12.20 -0.21 -6.35
N LEU A 265 12.84 0.87 -5.88
CA LEU A 265 13.17 2.02 -6.72
C LEU A 265 14.05 1.64 -7.90
N PHE A 266 15.14 0.90 -7.65
CA PHE A 266 16.02 0.38 -8.68
C PHE A 266 15.25 -0.47 -9.70
N SER A 267 14.45 -1.43 -9.24
CA SER A 267 13.73 -2.35 -10.11
C SER A 267 12.70 -1.65 -11.00
N ARG A 268 12.03 -0.62 -10.47
CA ARG A 268 11.06 0.20 -11.22
C ARG A 268 11.72 1.07 -12.29
N HIS A 269 12.94 1.55 -12.04
CA HIS A 269 13.58 2.58 -12.88
C HIS A 269 14.86 2.12 -13.59
N LYS A 270 15.32 0.86 -13.43
CA LYS A 270 16.56 0.34 -14.03
C LYS A 270 16.61 0.40 -15.57
N ASN A 271 15.45 0.50 -16.22
CA ASN A 271 15.32 0.53 -17.68
C ASN A 271 15.07 1.96 -18.23
N LYS A 272 15.10 2.98 -17.37
CA LYS A 272 15.01 4.39 -17.76
C LYS A 272 16.41 5.02 -17.75
#